data_AF-A0A1G7JX20-F1
#
_entry.id   AF-A0A1G7JX20-F1
#
_cell.length_a   1.000
_cell.length_b   1.000
_cell.length_c   1.000
_cell.angle_alpha   90.00
_cell.angle_beta   90.00
_cell.angle_gamma   90.00
#
_symmetry.space_group_name_H-M   'P 1'
#
loop_
_entity.id
_entity.type
_entity.pdbx_description
1 polymer ?
#
loop_
_entity_poly.entity_id
_entity_poly.type
_entity_poly.pdbx_seq_one_letter_code
_entity_poly.pdbx_strand_id
1 'polypeptide(L)'
;MLDVRSECPLVDEGTTAGAEVEQSAAGAVRLGNRIPTAICQFFPPVPADLVVSQAEDEADYAELKVTSGAVRQVGNVQTEQEVEVGDLTVLVVRVEYPTNPAAGVDYRARLLDDEALGRVTLKVADAEERDLDYDEQAAAEDLVALLAD
;
A
#
# COMPACT_ATOMS: atom_id res chain seq x y z
N MET A 1 -16.78 1.95 -0.36
CA MET A 1 -16.59 0.78 0.51
C MET A 1 -16.42 -0.43 -0.40
N LEU A 2 -15.18 -0.91 -0.58
CA LEU A 2 -14.92 -2.16 -1.30
C LEU A 2 -15.69 -3.28 -0.60
N ASP A 3 -16.56 -3.98 -1.32
CA ASP A 3 -17.26 -5.14 -0.80
C ASP A 3 -16.25 -6.29 -0.68
N VAL A 4 -15.63 -6.42 0.50
CA VAL A 4 -14.57 -7.39 0.83
C VAL A 4 -15.05 -8.85 0.83
N ARG A 5 -16.25 -9.12 0.30
CA ARG A 5 -16.93 -10.44 0.40
C ARG A 5 -16.83 -11.30 -0.86
N SER A 6 -16.05 -10.95 -1.87
CA SER A 6 -15.60 -11.97 -2.82
C SER A 6 -14.55 -12.83 -2.12
N GLU A 7 -15.02 -13.97 -1.59
CA GLU A 7 -14.24 -14.96 -0.86
C GLU A 7 -12.91 -15.24 -1.57
N CYS A 8 -11.79 -14.95 -0.91
CA CYS A 8 -10.47 -15.30 -1.42
C CYS A 8 -10.46 -16.82 -1.66
N PRO A 9 -10.14 -17.30 -2.88
CA PRO A 9 -10.18 -18.73 -3.18
C PRO A 9 -9.14 -19.56 -2.41
N LEU A 10 -8.26 -18.91 -1.64
CA LEU A 10 -7.26 -19.55 -0.80
C LEU A 10 -7.63 -19.56 0.68
N VAL A 11 -8.78 -18.99 1.11
CA VAL A 11 -9.24 -18.95 2.53
C VAL A 11 -9.15 -20.29 3.25
N ASP A 12 -9.24 -21.39 2.49
CA ASP A 12 -9.25 -22.73 3.05
C ASP A 12 -7.87 -23.44 3.01
N GLU A 13 -6.98 -23.15 2.04
CA GLU A 13 -5.68 -23.84 1.91
C GLU A 13 -4.56 -22.95 1.31
N GLY A 14 -3.44 -22.80 2.03
CA GLY A 14 -2.26 -22.07 1.58
C GLY A 14 -0.98 -22.88 1.81
N THR A 15 -0.14 -23.01 0.78
CA THR A 15 1.18 -23.66 0.89
C THR A 15 2.26 -22.78 0.28
N THR A 16 3.34 -22.50 1.04
CA THR A 16 4.52 -21.76 0.56
C THR A 16 5.74 -22.66 0.63
N ALA A 17 6.42 -22.88 -0.50
CA ALA A 17 7.59 -23.78 -0.60
C ALA A 17 7.37 -25.20 -0.02
N GLY A 18 6.12 -25.69 -0.06
CA GLY A 18 5.75 -27.03 0.44
C GLY A 18 5.45 -27.11 1.95
N ALA A 19 5.41 -25.98 2.67
CA ALA A 19 4.96 -25.91 4.05
C ALA A 19 3.55 -25.33 4.15
N GLU A 20 2.72 -25.90 5.02
CA GLU A 20 1.44 -25.34 5.43
C GLU A 20 1.65 -24.08 6.27
N VAL A 21 0.75 -23.12 6.13
CA VAL A 21 0.89 -21.79 6.70
C VAL A 21 -0.45 -21.33 7.28
N GLU A 22 -0.39 -20.66 8.44
CA GLU A 22 -1.58 -20.12 9.10
C GLU A 22 -2.13 -18.93 8.32
N GLN A 23 -3.42 -18.99 8.02
CA GLN A 23 -4.12 -17.96 7.29
C GLN A 23 -4.78 -16.95 8.23
N SER A 24 -4.74 -15.67 7.86
CA SER A 24 -5.56 -14.62 8.48
C SER A 24 -6.77 -14.29 7.60
N ALA A 25 -7.77 -13.64 8.20
CA ALA A 25 -9.08 -13.37 7.59
C ALA A 25 -9.04 -12.55 6.29
N ALA A 26 -7.90 -11.97 5.92
CA ALA A 26 -7.71 -11.16 4.71
C ALA A 26 -6.95 -11.86 3.57
N GLY A 27 -6.77 -13.19 3.61
CA GLY A 27 -5.94 -13.90 2.62
C GLY A 27 -4.45 -13.59 2.80
N ALA A 28 -4.05 -13.21 4.02
CA ALA A 28 -2.66 -13.05 4.41
C ALA A 28 -2.14 -14.33 5.05
N VAL A 29 -0.88 -14.63 4.75
CA VAL A 29 -0.18 -15.83 5.16
C VAL A 29 1.01 -15.41 6.02
N ARG A 30 1.13 -15.93 7.25
CA ARG A 30 2.27 -15.65 8.13
C ARG A 30 3.35 -16.72 8.01
N LEU A 31 4.61 -16.30 7.87
CA LEU A 31 5.80 -17.15 7.95
C LEU A 31 6.48 -16.94 9.32
N GLY A 32 6.04 -17.69 10.34
CA GLY A 32 6.50 -17.49 11.72
C GLY A 32 6.08 -16.13 12.29
N ASN A 33 6.92 -15.51 13.13
CA ASN A 33 6.62 -14.22 13.80
C ASN A 33 7.00 -12.97 12.99
N ARG A 34 7.13 -13.04 11.66
CA ARG A 34 7.49 -11.88 10.83
C ARG A 34 6.52 -11.73 9.65
N ILE A 35 6.17 -10.45 9.40
CA ILE A 35 5.38 -9.80 8.34
C ILE A 35 4.48 -10.72 7.48
N PRO A 36 3.15 -10.48 7.44
CA PRO A 36 2.24 -11.27 6.59
C PRO A 36 2.55 -11.08 5.09
N THR A 37 2.56 -12.19 4.34
CA THR A 37 2.53 -12.21 2.87
C THR A 37 1.07 -12.27 2.43
N ALA A 38 0.56 -11.26 1.72
CA ALA A 38 -0.80 -11.31 1.17
C ALA A 38 -0.84 -12.19 -0.09
N ILE A 39 -1.68 -13.24 -0.10
CA ILE A 39 -1.92 -14.10 -1.26
C ILE A 39 -3.43 -14.25 -1.43
N CYS A 40 -4.07 -13.26 -2.06
CA CYS A 40 -5.32 -13.44 -2.80
C CYS A 40 -5.75 -12.15 -3.52
N GLN A 41 -5.70 -12.16 -4.85
CA GLN A 41 -6.38 -11.19 -5.71
C GLN A 41 -7.71 -11.78 -6.17
N PHE A 42 -8.84 -11.13 -5.88
CA PHE A 42 -10.09 -11.36 -6.60
C PHE A 42 -11.02 -10.12 -6.59
N PHE A 43 -10.69 -9.17 -7.46
CA PHE A 43 -11.56 -8.19 -8.17
C PHE A 43 -10.74 -7.75 -9.39
N PRO A 44 -11.28 -7.14 -10.48
CA PRO A 44 -10.42 -6.69 -11.59
C PRO A 44 -9.42 -5.71 -10.97
N PRO A 45 -8.17 -6.11 -10.68
CA PRO A 45 -7.53 -5.58 -9.49
C PRO A 45 -7.15 -4.16 -9.83
N VAL A 46 -7.59 -3.21 -9.02
CA VAL A 46 -6.87 -1.96 -8.90
C VAL A 46 -5.45 -2.40 -8.52
N PRO A 47 -4.45 -2.26 -9.41
CA PRO A 47 -3.15 -2.83 -9.16
C PRO A 47 -2.58 -2.14 -7.93
N ALA A 48 -2.49 -2.92 -6.84
CA ALA A 48 -2.00 -2.44 -5.57
C ALA A 48 -0.71 -3.17 -5.20
N ASP A 49 0.33 -2.40 -4.87
CA ASP A 49 1.62 -2.93 -4.44
C ASP A 49 1.91 -2.45 -3.02
N LEU A 50 2.19 -3.39 -2.12
CA LEU A 50 2.70 -3.09 -0.78
C LEU A 50 4.22 -3.33 -0.74
N VAL A 51 4.97 -2.30 -0.39
CA VAL A 51 6.44 -2.35 -0.33
C VAL A 51 6.90 -1.95 1.07
N VAL A 52 7.72 -2.79 1.68
CA VAL A 52 8.40 -2.49 2.95
C VAL A 52 9.87 -2.20 2.64
N SER A 53 10.37 -1.07 3.11
CA SER A 53 11.78 -0.68 3.03
C SER A 53 12.32 -0.48 4.44
N GLN A 54 13.49 -1.02 4.73
CA GLN A 54 14.18 -0.85 6.02
C GLN A 54 15.56 -0.27 5.74
N ALA A 55 15.94 0.77 6.47
CA ALA A 55 17.27 1.35 6.40
C ALA A 55 18.27 0.56 7.27
N GLU A 56 19.54 0.54 6.87
CA GLU A 56 20.61 -0.08 7.66
C GLU A 56 21.03 0.82 8.83
N ASP A 57 20.93 2.13 8.65
CA ASP A 57 21.27 3.15 9.65
C ASP A 57 20.43 4.45 9.51
N GLU A 58 20.71 5.43 10.36
CA GLU A 58 20.01 6.72 10.36
C GLU A 58 20.23 7.54 9.08
N ALA A 59 21.38 7.40 8.41
CA ALA A 59 21.67 8.14 7.19
C ALA A 59 20.84 7.59 6.03
N ASP A 60 20.78 6.26 5.90
CA ASP A 60 19.91 5.56 4.95
C ASP A 60 18.44 5.87 5.23
N TYR A 61 18.06 5.96 6.51
CA TYR A 61 16.69 6.30 6.89
C TYR A 61 16.32 7.74 6.51
N ALA A 62 17.25 8.69 6.67
CA ALA A 62 17.05 10.06 6.20
C ALA A 62 16.81 10.11 4.67
N GLU A 63 17.51 9.28 3.89
CA GLU A 63 17.26 9.15 2.45
C GLU A 63 15.88 8.56 2.15
N LEU A 64 15.45 7.54 2.90
CA LEU A 64 14.09 6.99 2.80
C LEU A 64 13.03 8.06 3.08
N LYS A 65 13.20 8.90 4.10
CA LYS A 65 12.29 10.02 4.39
C LYS A 65 12.20 10.99 3.22
N VAL A 66 13.34 11.43 2.70
CA VAL A 66 13.39 12.38 1.57
C VAL A 66 12.71 11.82 0.31
N THR A 67 12.91 10.52 0.03
CA THR A 67 12.31 9.86 -1.15
C THR A 67 10.85 9.46 -0.97
N SER A 68 10.25 9.74 0.19
CA SER A 68 8.84 9.44 0.47
C SER A 68 7.88 10.50 -0.06
N GLY A 69 8.34 11.73 -0.31
CA GLY A 69 7.53 12.78 -0.91
C GLY A 69 7.17 12.55 -2.39
N ALA A 70 6.51 13.54 -2.97
CA ALA A 70 6.39 13.71 -4.40
C ALA A 70 7.76 14.07 -4.97
N VAL A 71 8.04 13.49 -6.12
CA VAL A 71 9.30 13.74 -6.83
C VAL A 71 8.93 14.34 -8.16
N ARG A 72 9.54 15.48 -8.49
CA ARG A 72 9.30 16.13 -9.77
C ARG A 72 9.61 15.17 -10.92
N GLN A 73 8.59 14.79 -11.67
CA GLN A 73 8.69 13.95 -12.86
C GLN A 73 8.11 14.70 -14.05
N VAL A 74 8.85 14.73 -15.16
CA VAL A 74 8.43 15.42 -16.37
C VAL A 74 7.20 14.70 -16.95
N GLY A 75 6.11 15.45 -17.16
CA GLY A 75 4.88 14.94 -17.77
C GLY A 75 3.82 14.46 -16.78
N ASN A 76 4.13 14.38 -15.49
CA ASN A 76 3.19 13.97 -14.43
C ASN A 76 2.92 15.15 -13.49
N VAL A 77 1.72 15.20 -12.91
CA VAL A 77 1.38 16.13 -11.83
C VAL A 77 1.34 15.33 -10.54
N GLN A 78 2.05 15.80 -9.51
CA GLN A 78 2.07 15.14 -8.20
C GLN A 78 1.68 16.13 -7.12
N THR A 79 0.82 15.70 -6.21
CA THR A 79 0.46 16.42 -4.98
C THR A 79 0.81 15.56 -3.77
N GLU A 80 1.14 16.22 -2.67
CA GLU A 80 1.46 15.58 -1.40
C GLU A 80 0.47 16.03 -0.34
N GLN A 81 0.04 15.11 0.50
CA GLN A 81 -0.81 15.39 1.64
C GLN A 81 -0.45 14.46 2.81
N GLU A 82 -0.30 15.02 4.00
CA GLU A 82 -0.29 14.25 5.24
C GLU A 82 -1.74 14.01 5.68
N VAL A 83 -2.06 12.75 5.96
CA VAL A 83 -3.39 12.29 6.35
C VAL A 83 -3.29 11.61 7.71
N GLU A 84 -4.12 12.05 8.66
CA GLU A 84 -4.20 11.43 9.98
C GLU A 84 -5.25 10.31 9.96
N VAL A 85 -4.84 9.10 10.37
CA VAL A 85 -5.71 7.94 10.51
C VAL A 85 -5.48 7.34 11.90
N GLY A 86 -6.38 7.63 12.83
CA GLY A 86 -6.17 7.33 14.24
C GLY A 86 -4.97 8.12 14.79
N ASP A 87 -4.01 7.41 15.38
CA ASP A 87 -2.77 8.00 15.91
C ASP A 87 -1.61 8.01 14.90
N LEU A 88 -1.84 7.57 13.67
CA LEU A 88 -0.82 7.46 12.62
C LEU A 88 -0.95 8.61 11.62
N THR A 89 0.17 9.20 11.25
CA THR A 89 0.27 10.16 10.13
C THR A 89 0.82 9.45 8.91
N VAL A 90 0.02 9.40 7.85
CA VAL A 90 0.37 8.79 6.56
C VAL A 90 0.63 9.87 5.53
N LEU A 91 1.78 9.82 4.86
CA LEU A 91 2.07 10.69 3.72
C LEU A 91 1.51 10.07 2.45
N VAL A 92 0.56 10.74 1.81
CA VAL A 92 -0.06 10.31 0.56
C VAL A 92 0.41 11.19 -0.58
N VAL A 93 0.89 10.55 -1.64
CA VAL A 93 1.22 11.21 -2.90
C VAL A 93 0.24 10.79 -3.98
N ARG A 94 -0.52 11.75 -4.50
CA ARG A 94 -1.39 11.56 -5.66
C ARG A 94 -0.63 11.92 -6.92
N VAL A 95 -0.70 11.07 -7.93
CA VAL A 95 -0.01 11.22 -9.21
C VAL A 95 -1.03 11.17 -10.34
N GLU A 96 -1.16 12.27 -11.08
CA GLU A 96 -1.93 12.32 -12.31
C GLU A 96 -0.99 12.20 -13.52
N TYR A 97 -1.50 11.56 -14.59
CA TYR A 97 -0.79 11.37 -15.85
C TYR A 97 -1.48 12.11 -17.02
N PRO A 98 -1.35 13.45 -17.14
CA PRO A 98 -2.02 14.24 -18.19
C PRO A 98 -1.75 13.77 -19.62
N THR A 99 -0.57 13.21 -19.88
CA THR A 99 -0.16 12.74 -21.21
C THR A 99 -0.57 11.30 -21.50
N ASN A 100 -1.04 10.56 -20.49
CA ASN A 100 -1.56 9.21 -20.62
C ASN A 100 -2.83 9.04 -19.74
N PRO A 101 -3.98 9.58 -20.17
CA PRO A 101 -5.22 9.51 -19.39
C PRO A 101 -5.66 8.07 -19.06
N ALA A 102 -5.28 7.10 -19.89
CA ALA A 102 -5.55 5.67 -19.67
C ALA A 102 -4.73 5.05 -18.51
N ALA A 103 -3.84 5.82 -17.88
CA ALA A 103 -3.19 5.42 -16.63
C ALA A 103 -3.98 5.86 -15.38
N GLY A 104 -5.04 6.65 -15.55
CA GLY A 104 -5.84 7.17 -14.45
C GLY A 104 -5.02 8.01 -13.46
N VAL A 105 -5.26 7.77 -12.18
CA VAL A 105 -4.57 8.41 -11.06
C VAL A 105 -4.00 7.34 -10.15
N ASP A 106 -2.75 7.53 -9.75
CA ASP A 106 -2.10 6.69 -8.75
C ASP A 106 -2.07 7.39 -7.39
N TYR A 107 -2.29 6.61 -6.34
CA TYR A 107 -2.09 7.02 -4.94
C TYR A 107 -0.92 6.22 -4.35
N ARG A 108 -0.07 6.90 -3.59
CA ARG A 108 1.07 6.30 -2.88
C ARG A 108 1.03 6.73 -1.43
N ALA A 109 0.37 5.93 -0.60
CA ALA A 109 0.33 6.10 0.84
C ALA A 109 1.60 5.53 1.48
N ARG A 110 2.22 6.29 2.39
CA ARG A 110 3.48 5.92 3.02
C ARG A 110 3.42 6.18 4.51
N LEU A 111 3.77 5.16 5.28
CA LEU A 111 3.95 5.25 6.73
C LEU A 111 5.44 5.10 7.03
N LEU A 112 5.98 6.05 7.79
CA LEU A 112 7.35 6.04 8.28
C LEU A 112 7.36 5.58 9.75
N ASP A 113 8.26 4.67 10.08
CA ASP A 113 8.46 4.17 11.44
C ASP A 113 9.88 4.55 11.88
N ASP A 114 9.96 5.58 12.72
CA ASP A 114 11.22 6.11 13.24
C ASP A 114 11.93 5.14 14.18
N GLU A 115 11.19 4.28 14.90
CA GLU A 115 11.77 3.31 15.82
C GLU A 115 12.36 2.12 15.06
N ALA A 116 11.69 1.68 13.99
CA ALA A 116 12.14 0.59 13.14
C ALA A 116 13.09 1.00 12.01
N LEU A 117 13.33 2.32 11.83
CA LEU A 117 14.02 2.92 10.68
C LEU A 117 13.43 2.42 9.35
N GLY A 118 12.09 2.37 9.31
CA GLY A 118 11.33 1.67 8.28
C GLY A 118 10.35 2.56 7.53
N ARG A 119 9.97 2.11 6.34
CA ARG A 119 8.90 2.69 5.54
C ARG A 119 8.03 1.60 4.97
N VAL A 120 6.72 1.72 5.15
CA VAL A 120 5.73 0.94 4.41
C VAL A 120 5.10 1.85 3.36
N THR A 121 4.96 1.35 2.13
CA THR A 121 4.32 2.06 1.01
C THR A 121 3.24 1.19 0.42
N LEU A 122 2.00 1.69 0.41
CA LEU A 122 0.92 1.18 -0.41
C LEU A 122 0.84 2.03 -1.68
N LYS A 123 0.95 1.39 -2.84
CA LYS A 123 0.67 2.02 -4.13
C LYS A 123 -0.65 1.48 -4.63
N VAL A 124 -1.52 2.35 -5.10
CA VAL A 124 -2.82 2.01 -5.69
C VAL A 124 -2.88 2.74 -7.03
N ALA A 125 -2.85 2.01 -8.13
CA ALA A 125 -2.83 2.58 -9.46
C ALA A 125 -4.22 2.62 -10.10
N ASP A 126 -4.42 3.50 -11.07
CA ASP A 126 -5.61 3.49 -11.95
C ASP A 126 -6.95 3.60 -11.17
N ALA A 127 -7.02 4.57 -10.27
CA ALA A 127 -8.18 4.79 -9.40
C ALA A 127 -9.34 5.53 -10.09
N GLU A 128 -9.06 6.51 -10.97
CA GLU A 128 -10.09 7.35 -11.60
C GLU A 128 -10.80 6.72 -12.82
N GLU A 129 -10.19 5.79 -13.59
CA GLU A 129 -10.91 5.12 -14.69
C GLU A 129 -12.08 4.25 -14.20
N ARG A 130 -12.11 3.94 -12.89
CA ARG A 130 -13.05 2.97 -12.32
C ARG A 130 -14.22 3.58 -11.56
N ASP A 131 -14.43 4.90 -11.60
CA ASP A 131 -15.46 5.61 -10.80
C ASP A 131 -15.46 5.18 -9.32
N LEU A 132 -14.27 4.83 -8.81
CA LEU A 132 -14.08 4.57 -7.40
C LEU A 132 -13.88 5.94 -6.77
N ASP A 133 -14.76 6.36 -5.87
CA ASP A 133 -14.55 7.52 -4.99
C ASP A 133 -13.33 7.27 -4.09
N TYR A 134 -12.13 7.24 -4.69
CA TYR A 134 -10.87 6.87 -4.08
C TYR A 134 -9.97 8.10 -4.04
N ASP A 135 -9.61 8.50 -2.84
CA ASP A 135 -8.88 9.73 -2.56
C ASP A 135 -7.72 9.47 -1.60
N GLU A 136 -7.06 10.55 -1.18
CA GLU A 136 -5.94 10.48 -0.25
C GLU A 136 -6.33 9.87 1.09
N GLN A 137 -7.55 10.14 1.57
CA GLN A 137 -8.07 9.58 2.82
C GLN A 137 -8.24 8.06 2.70
N ALA A 138 -8.89 7.58 1.63
CA ALA A 138 -9.07 6.16 1.38
C ALA A 138 -7.73 5.42 1.26
N ALA A 139 -6.74 6.00 0.57
CA ALA A 139 -5.41 5.41 0.44
C ALA A 139 -4.68 5.30 1.80
N ALA A 140 -4.82 6.29 2.67
CA ALA A 140 -4.25 6.27 4.01
C ALA A 140 -4.94 5.23 4.91
N GLU A 141 -6.28 5.20 4.88
CA GLU A 141 -7.09 4.25 5.63
C GLU A 141 -6.80 2.80 5.21
N ASP A 142 -6.67 2.54 3.91
CA ASP A 142 -6.31 1.21 3.39
C ASP A 142 -4.91 0.78 3.87
N LEU A 143 -3.91 1.68 3.85
CA LEU A 143 -2.59 1.36 4.36
C LEU A 143 -2.62 1.01 5.85
N VAL A 144 -3.33 1.79 6.67
CA VAL A 144 -3.44 1.52 8.11
C VAL A 144 -4.22 0.25 8.38
N ALA A 145 -5.30 -0.01 7.65
CA ALA A 145 -6.09 -1.23 7.77
C ALA A 145 -5.27 -2.48 7.41
N LEU A 146 -4.38 -2.41 6.41
CA LEU A 146 -3.47 -3.49 6.05
C LEU A 146 -2.40 -3.78 7.12
N LEU A 147 -2.13 -2.81 8.00
CA LEU A 147 -1.16 -2.92 9.10
C LEU A 147 -1.80 -3.24 10.45
N ALA A 148 -3.12 -3.15 10.57
CA ALA A 148 -3.86 -3.49 11.77
C ALA A 148 -3.90 -5.03 11.95
N ASP A 149 -3.60 -5.49 13.17
CA ASP A 149 -3.62 -6.90 13.59
C ASP A 149 -5.03 -7.51 13.61
#